data_AF-A0A809R539-F1
#
_entry.id   AF-A0A809R539-F1
#
_cell.length_a   1.000
_cell.length_b   1.000
_cell.length_c   1.000
_cell.angle_alpha   90.00
_cell.angle_beta   90.00
_cell.angle_gamma   90.00
#
_symmetry.space_group_name_H-M   'P 1'
#
loop_
_entity.id
_entity.type
_entity.pdbx_description
1 polymer ?
#
loop_
_entity_poly.entity_id
_entity_poly.type
_entity_poly.pdbx_seq_one_letter_code
_entity_poly.pdbx_strand_id
1 'polypeptide(L)' 'MKVIVKKTTTMLLIASAALALSACGTIKPVQPWEKGNLAKTAMTFENDRLESRYGEHIYTSRESASGGAGVGGGGCGCN' A
#
# COMPACT_ATOMS: atom_id res chain seq x y z
N MET A 1 -30.58 40.58 -5.95
CA MET A 1 -30.96 39.14 -5.93
C MET A 1 -29.89 38.23 -6.54
N LYS A 2 -29.45 38.43 -7.80
CA LYS A 2 -28.44 37.58 -8.49
C LYS A 2 -27.09 37.41 -7.75
N VAL A 3 -26.64 38.45 -7.02
CA VAL A 3 -25.38 38.44 -6.26
C VAL A 3 -25.47 37.53 -5.02
N ILE A 4 -26.63 37.48 -4.36
CA ILE A 4 -26.88 36.65 -3.17
C ILE A 4 -26.97 35.18 -3.56
N VAL A 5 -27.60 34.87 -4.70
CA VAL A 5 -27.70 33.52 -5.26
C VAL A 5 -26.32 32.99 -5.66
N LYS A 6 -25.48 33.78 -6.36
CA LYS A 6 -24.10 33.36 -6.68
C LYS A 6 -23.28 33.04 -5.43
N LYS A 7 -23.37 33.89 -4.40
CA LYS A 7 -22.59 33.73 -3.15
C LYS A 7 -22.99 32.48 -2.36
N THR A 8 -24.28 32.14 -2.36
CA THR A 8 -24.80 30.93 -1.71
C THR A 8 -24.43 29.66 -2.48
N THR A 9 -24.46 29.67 -3.82
CA THR A 9 -23.99 28.53 -4.64
C THR A 9 -22.49 28.28 -4.48
N THR A 10 -21.66 29.33 -4.43
CA THR A 10 -20.22 29.17 -4.18
C THR A 10 -19.94 28.59 -2.79
N MET A 11 -20.66 29.03 -1.74
CA MET A 11 -20.53 28.44 -0.41
C MET A 11 -20.94 26.96 -0.37
N LEU A 12 -22.00 26.58 -1.08
CA LEU A 12 -22.47 25.20 -1.13
C LEU A 12 -21.43 24.27 -1.78
N LEU A 13 -20.78 24.74 -2.86
CA LEU A 13 -19.71 24.02 -3.55
C LEU A 13 -18.44 23.87 -2.69
N ILE A 14 -18.10 24.88 -1.90
CA ILE A 14 -16.94 24.80 -0.99
C ILE A 14 -17.23 23.81 0.14
N ALA A 15 -18.46 23.82 0.69
CA ALA A 15 -18.86 22.88 1.74
C ALA A 15 -18.85 21.43 1.24
N SER A 16 -19.36 21.16 0.03
CA SER A 16 -19.34 19.80 -0.53
C SER A 16 -17.92 19.31 -0.84
N ALA A 17 -17.03 20.19 -1.30
CA ALA A 17 -15.62 19.86 -1.50
C ALA A 17 -14.92 19.52 -0.17
N ALA A 18 -15.18 20.27 0.90
CA ALA A 18 -14.60 19.99 2.23
C ALA A 18 -15.04 18.62 2.79
N LEU A 19 -16.29 18.22 2.55
CA LEU A 19 -16.82 16.90 2.91
C LEU A 19 -16.22 15.75 2.09
N ALA A 20 -15.75 16.01 0.86
CA ALA A 20 -15.07 14.97 0.07
C ALA A 20 -13.66 14.66 0.59
N LEU A 21 -13.00 15.63 1.24
CA LEU A 21 -11.66 15.47 1.80
C LEU A 21 -11.64 14.76 3.17
N SER A 22 -12.78 14.64 3.85
CA SER A 22 -12.86 13.97 5.16
C SER A 22 -12.89 12.43 5.09
N ALA A 23 -12.77 11.84 3.89
CA ALA A 23 -12.68 10.39 3.70
C ALA A 23 -11.35 9.79 4.19
N CYS A 24 -10.33 10.60 4.48
CA CYS A 24 -9.11 10.14 5.14
C CYS A 24 -9.38 10.00 6.65
N GLY A 25 -10.15 8.98 7.02
CA GLY A 25 -10.47 8.67 8.42
C GLY A 25 -9.23 8.24 9.20
N THR A 26 -9.27 8.44 10.51
CA THR A 26 -8.26 7.95 11.46
C THR A 26 -8.25 6.42 11.45
N ILE A 27 -7.31 5.85 10.69
CA ILE A 27 -7.03 4.41 10.74
C ILE A 27 -6.56 4.10 12.16
N LYS A 28 -7.34 3.33 12.91
CA LYS A 28 -6.89 2.82 14.21
C LYS A 28 -5.64 1.97 13.96
N PRO A 29 -4.50 2.28 14.60
CA PRO A 29 -3.32 1.46 14.44
C PRO A 29 -3.63 0.04 14.95
N VAL A 30 -3.36 -0.95 14.12
CA VAL A 30 -3.56 -2.36 14.46
C VAL A 30 -2.58 -2.73 15.57
N GLN A 31 -3.10 -3.26 16.67
CA GLN A 31 -2.26 -3.65 17.80
C GLN A 31 -1.42 -4.88 17.44
N PRO A 32 -0.20 -5.03 18.01
CA PRO A 32 0.70 -6.12 17.64
C PRO A 32 0.09 -7.52 17.73
N TRP A 33 -0.79 -7.77 18.70
CA TRP A 33 -1.48 -9.05 18.92
C TRP A 33 -2.65 -9.30 17.97
N GLU A 34 -3.21 -8.27 17.34
CA GLU A 34 -4.31 -8.41 16.37
C GLU A 34 -3.82 -8.97 15.02
N LYS A 35 -2.51 -8.86 14.75
CA LYS A 35 -1.89 -9.39 13.53
C LYS A 35 -2.13 -10.88 13.33
N GLY A 36 -2.21 -11.69 14.40
CA GLY A 36 -2.49 -13.12 14.29
C GLY A 36 -3.85 -13.44 13.65
N ASN A 37 -4.85 -12.57 13.84
CA ASN A 37 -6.19 -12.75 13.27
C ASN A 37 -6.35 -12.07 11.90
N LEU A 38 -5.64 -10.95 11.68
CA LEU A 38 -5.77 -10.11 10.49
C LEU A 38 -4.84 -10.54 9.34
N ALA A 39 -3.67 -11.12 9.64
CA ALA A 39 -2.69 -11.54 8.64
C ALA A 39 -2.74 -13.06 8.42
N LYS A 40 -3.83 -13.55 7.83
CA LYS A 40 -3.97 -14.99 7.53
C LYS A 40 -2.94 -15.40 6.47
N THR A 41 -2.38 -16.61 6.59
CA THR A 41 -1.44 -17.15 5.60
C THR A 41 -2.02 -17.18 4.19
N ALA A 42 -3.33 -17.41 4.02
CA ALA A 42 -3.98 -17.38 2.70
C ALA A 42 -4.05 -15.97 2.05
N MET A 43 -3.70 -14.91 2.78
CA MET A 43 -3.64 -13.54 2.26
C MET A 43 -2.21 -13.15 1.84
N THR A 44 -1.24 -14.06 1.92
CA THR A 44 0.10 -13.80 1.41
C THR A 44 0.08 -13.71 -0.11
N PHE A 45 0.90 -12.83 -0.68
CA PHE A 45 1.07 -12.73 -2.13
C PHE A 45 1.66 -14.01 -2.74
N GLU A 46 2.43 -14.74 -1.92
CA GLU A 46 3.05 -15.99 -2.29
C GLU A 46 2.12 -17.19 -2.03
N ASN A 47 2.00 -18.07 -3.02
CA ASN A 47 1.22 -19.30 -2.92
C ASN A 47 2.01 -20.42 -2.23
N ASP A 48 3.22 -20.72 -2.75
CA ASP A 48 4.15 -21.68 -2.17
C ASP A 48 5.50 -21.00 -1.87
N ARG A 49 5.94 -21.12 -0.62
CA ARG A 49 7.23 -20.59 -0.17
C ARG A 49 8.40 -21.27 -0.87
N LEU A 50 8.30 -22.57 -1.17
CA LEU A 50 9.39 -23.30 -1.80
C LEU A 50 9.56 -22.87 -3.25
N GLU A 51 8.47 -22.78 -4.01
CA GLU A 51 8.47 -22.32 -5.40
C GLU A 51 9.02 -20.89 -5.50
N SER A 52 8.53 -19.99 -4.66
CA SER A 52 8.98 -18.60 -4.60
C SER A 52 10.48 -18.47 -4.32
N ARG A 53 10.99 -19.24 -3.34
CA ARG A 53 12.42 -19.27 -3.05
C ARG A 53 13.23 -19.76 -4.23
N TYR A 54 12.75 -20.80 -4.92
CA TYR A 54 13.44 -21.37 -6.06
C TYR A 54 13.48 -20.38 -7.24
N GLY A 55 12.36 -19.72 -7.51
CA GLY A 55 12.27 -18.66 -8.53
C GLY A 55 13.21 -17.49 -8.22
N GLU A 56 13.21 -17.01 -6.97
CA GLU A 56 14.10 -15.95 -6.51
C GLU A 56 15.58 -16.34 -6.64
N HIS A 57 15.95 -17.57 -6.26
CA HIS A 57 17.32 -18.07 -6.43
C HIS A 57 17.75 -18.09 -7.90
N ILE A 58 16.89 -18.53 -8.81
CA ILE A 58 17.19 -18.51 -10.25
C ILE A 58 17.31 -17.06 -10.73
N TYR A 59 16.34 -16.20 -10.40
CA TYR A 59 16.30 -14.82 -10.85
C TYR A 59 17.51 -14.03 -10.36
N THR A 60 17.81 -14.09 -9.07
CA THR A 60 18.98 -13.45 -8.47
C THR A 60 20.29 -14.04 -9.00
N SER A 61 20.35 -15.33 -9.36
CA SER A 61 21.55 -15.90 -9.99
C SER A 61 21.77 -15.38 -11.42
N ARG A 62 20.73 -14.94 -12.11
CA ARG A 62 20.83 -14.42 -13.49
C ARG A 62 21.04 -12.92 -13.51
N GLU A 63 20.31 -12.20 -12.67
CA GLU A 63 20.19 -10.74 -12.70
C GLU A 63 20.79 -10.13 -11.42
N SER A 64 21.85 -10.71 -10.87
CA SER A 64 22.33 -10.35 -9.53
C SER A 64 22.78 -8.90 -9.35
N ALA A 65 22.98 -8.17 -10.44
CA ALA A 65 23.27 -6.74 -10.43
C ALA A 65 22.03 -5.87 -10.11
N SER A 66 20.82 -6.38 -10.32
CA SER A 66 19.56 -5.66 -10.10
C SER A 66 19.05 -5.74 -8.65
N GLY A 67 19.63 -6.64 -7.84
CA GLY A 67 19.23 -6.88 -6.45
C GLY A 67 18.09 -7.90 -6.32
N GLY A 68 17.95 -8.47 -5.13
CA GLY A 68 16.90 -9.45 -4.79
C GLY A 68 15.64 -8.82 -4.20
N ALA A 69 14.53 -9.55 -4.19
CA ALA A 69 13.18 -9.09 -3.78
C ALA A 69 13.00 -8.81 -2.27
N GLY A 70 14.08 -8.60 -1.51
CA GLY A 70 14.05 -8.41 -0.06
C GLY A 70 15.05 -7.40 0.50
N VAL A 71 14.84 -7.00 1.75
CA VAL A 71 15.80 -6.20 2.52
C VAL A 71 17.10 -6.98 2.71
N GLY A 72 18.14 -6.60 1.95
CA GLY A 72 19.41 -7.32 1.87
C GLY A 72 19.77 -7.83 0.46
N GLY A 73 18.88 -7.68 -0.53
CA GLY A 73 19.17 -7.97 -1.94
C GLY A 73 20.12 -6.96 -2.58
N GLY A 74 21.37 -6.90 -2.11
CA GLY A 74 22.40 -6.03 -2.66
C GLY A 74 22.83 -6.50 -4.05
N GLY A 75 22.66 -5.63 -5.04
CA GLY A 75 22.90 -5.86 -6.48
C GLY A 75 24.38 -6.04 -6.88
N CYS A 76 25.13 -6.89 -6.19
CA CYS A 76 26.53 -7.17 -6.52
C CYS A 76 26.84 -8.63 -6.89
N GLY A 77 25.89 -9.56 -6.89
CA GLY A 77 26.19 -10.96 -7.22
C GLY A 77 26.29 -11.94 -6.07
N CYS A 78 26.55 -11.47 -4.85
CA CYS A 78 27.13 -12.33 -3.82
C CYS A 78 26.14 -12.85 -2.76
N ASN A 79 24.86 -13.12 -3.11
CA ASN A 79 23.92 -13.74 -2.16
C ASN A 79 24.32 -15.18 -1.82
#